data_AF-A0A1H0HFE7-F1
#
_entry.id   AF-A0A1H0HFE7-F1
#
_cell.length_a   1.000
_cell.length_b   1.000
_cell.length_c   1.000
_cell.angle_alpha   90.00
_cell.angle_beta   90.00
_cell.angle_gamma   90.00
#
_symmetry.space_group_name_H-M   'P 1'
#
loop_
_entity.id
_entity.type
_entity.pdbx_description
1 polymer ?
#
loop_
_entity_poly.entity_id
_entity_poly.type
_entity_poly.pdbx_seq_one_letter_code
_entity_poly.pdbx_strand_id
1 'polypeptide(L)'
;MLTDTHFHDCASGLCQLPRRIPIRRDDTPVRYVHGLVSLFQQGDTGFRRTCYTAVVEPTLKRFDLRSNWRIFQAQSVPDIITSVLTEQNLTDIRSEICFEHQPREYCVQAGETDLDFIARLAAEEGLLYTFEHRADGHTLVLTDRVGGLGTIGTHTDCPVI
;
A
#
# COMPACT_ATOMS: atom_id res chain seq x y z
N MET A 1 -32.89 -15.56 -19.78
CA MET A 1 -31.62 -15.62 -20.52
C MET A 1 -31.45 -14.32 -21.29
N LEU A 2 -30.87 -13.30 -20.66
CA LEU A 2 -30.38 -12.04 -21.24
C LEU A 2 -30.07 -11.12 -20.04
N THR A 3 -28.79 -11.05 -19.66
CA THR A 3 -28.07 -9.97 -18.93
C THR A 3 -26.96 -10.53 -18.03
N ASP A 4 -26.03 -11.33 -18.56
CA ASP A 4 -24.76 -11.63 -17.85
C ASP A 4 -23.55 -11.01 -18.57
N THR A 5 -23.67 -10.70 -19.86
CA THR A 5 -22.53 -10.23 -20.67
C THR A 5 -22.22 -8.74 -20.51
N HIS A 6 -23.16 -7.91 -20.03
CA HIS A 6 -22.93 -6.47 -19.83
C HIS A 6 -22.25 -6.14 -18.49
N PHE A 7 -22.26 -7.04 -17.50
CA PHE A 7 -21.71 -6.74 -16.18
C PHE A 7 -20.21 -7.05 -16.07
N HIS A 8 -19.73 -8.04 -16.84
CA HIS A 8 -18.31 -8.37 -16.92
C HIS A 8 -17.46 -7.18 -17.43
N ASP A 9 -18.04 -6.36 -18.32
CA ASP A 9 -17.41 -5.14 -18.84
C ASP A 9 -17.48 -3.92 -17.90
N CYS A 10 -18.47 -3.84 -17.00
CA CYS A 10 -18.51 -2.76 -16.00
C CYS A 10 -17.56 -3.03 -14.82
N ALA A 11 -17.36 -4.30 -14.45
CA ALA A 11 -16.39 -4.68 -13.43
C ALA A 11 -14.94 -4.39 -13.87
N SER A 12 -14.62 -4.59 -15.15
CA SER A 12 -13.29 -4.28 -15.70
C SER A 12 -12.97 -2.77 -15.66
N GLY A 13 -13.97 -1.90 -15.86
CA GLY A 13 -13.81 -0.45 -15.78
C GLY A 13 -13.67 0.13 -14.36
N LEU A 14 -14.05 -0.63 -13.33
CA LEU A 14 -13.94 -0.22 -11.91
C LEU A 14 -12.67 -0.73 -11.24
N CYS A 15 -12.17 -1.88 -11.67
CA CYS A 15 -10.93 -2.45 -11.16
C CYS A 15 -9.75 -1.54 -11.54
N GLN A 16 -8.81 -1.34 -10.61
CA GLN A 16 -7.61 -0.50 -10.76
C GLN A 16 -7.80 1.02 -10.77
N LEU A 17 -9.01 1.55 -10.55
CA LEU A 17 -9.19 2.99 -10.35
C LEU A 17 -8.93 3.41 -8.89
N PRO A 18 -8.26 4.55 -8.65
CA PRO A 18 -8.13 5.09 -7.31
C PRO A 18 -9.51 5.49 -6.78
N ARG A 19 -9.84 5.00 -5.58
CA ARG A 19 -11.10 5.31 -4.89
C ARG A 19 -10.82 5.82 -3.50
N ARG A 20 -11.59 6.82 -3.11
CA ARG A 20 -11.65 7.36 -1.75
C ARG A 20 -12.90 6.84 -1.06
N ILE A 21 -12.75 6.30 0.13
CA ILE A 21 -13.85 5.84 0.98
C ILE A 21 -13.78 6.65 2.28
N PRO A 22 -14.69 7.61 2.49
CA PRO A 22 -14.76 8.33 3.76
C PRO A 22 -15.44 7.46 4.82
N ILE A 23 -14.77 7.25 5.93
CA ILE A 23 -15.36 6.70 7.15
C ILE A 23 -15.98 7.88 7.90
N ARG A 24 -17.31 7.88 7.98
CA ARG A 24 -18.08 8.93 8.67
C ARG A 24 -18.50 8.47 10.05
N ARG A 25 -18.44 9.38 11.02
CA ARG A 25 -19.06 9.27 12.34
C ARG A 25 -19.97 10.48 12.51
N ASP A 26 -21.25 10.25 12.77
CA ASP A 26 -22.26 11.31 12.96
C ASP A 26 -22.21 12.38 11.86
N ASP A 27 -22.21 11.93 10.60
CA ASP A 27 -22.16 12.74 9.37
C ASP A 27 -20.86 13.54 9.12
N THR A 28 -19.90 13.46 10.04
CA THR A 28 -18.57 14.08 9.88
C THR A 28 -17.57 13.05 9.34
N PRO A 29 -16.82 13.33 8.26
CA PRO A 29 -15.76 12.44 7.78
C PRO A 29 -14.58 12.45 8.77
N VAL A 30 -14.33 11.32 9.43
CA VAL A 30 -13.30 11.18 10.47
C VAL A 30 -12.00 10.62 9.88
N ARG A 31 -12.09 9.76 8.87
CA ARG A 31 -10.93 9.14 8.23
C ARG A 31 -11.21 8.87 6.76
N TYR A 32 -10.17 8.99 5.93
CA TYR A 32 -10.22 8.58 4.53
C TYR A 32 -9.45 7.27 4.36
N VAL A 33 -9.98 6.39 3.54
CA VAL A 33 -9.24 5.24 3.01
C VAL A 33 -9.08 5.46 1.52
N HIS A 34 -7.84 5.60 1.09
CA HIS A 34 -7.48 5.75 -0.32
C HIS A 34 -6.75 4.50 -0.79
N GLY A 35 -7.22 3.92 -1.89
CA GLY A 35 -6.62 2.73 -2.47
C GLY A 35 -7.20 2.40 -3.83
N LEU A 36 -6.74 1.28 -4.38
CA LEU A 36 -7.18 0.72 -5.63
C LEU A 36 -8.15 -0.43 -5.35
N VAL A 37 -9.19 -0.54 -6.15
CA VAL A 37 -10.07 -1.73 -6.10
C VAL A 37 -9.38 -2.86 -6.86
N SER A 38 -8.95 -3.90 -6.14
CA SER A 38 -8.30 -5.07 -6.73
C SER A 38 -9.29 -6.15 -7.14
N LEU A 39 -10.40 -6.27 -6.39
CA LEU A 39 -11.48 -7.20 -6.67
C LEU A 39 -12.82 -6.49 -6.50
N PHE A 40 -13.70 -6.65 -7.48
CA PHE A 40 -15.08 -6.22 -7.41
C PHE A 40 -15.99 -7.33 -7.89
N GLN A 41 -16.84 -7.84 -7.01
CA GLN A 41 -17.73 -8.96 -7.30
C GLN A 41 -19.17 -8.62 -6.91
N GLN A 42 -20.09 -8.93 -7.79
CA GLN A 42 -21.52 -8.94 -7.48
C GLN A 42 -21.83 -10.27 -6.77
N GLY A 43 -22.34 -10.17 -5.55
CA GLY A 43 -22.86 -11.30 -4.79
C GLY A 43 -24.34 -11.55 -5.11
N ASP A 44 -25.03 -12.20 -4.18
CA ASP A 44 -26.42 -12.58 -4.39
C ASP A 44 -27.33 -11.37 -4.66
N THR A 45 -28.19 -11.56 -5.67
CA THR A 45 -29.22 -10.59 -6.04
C THR A 45 -30.55 -11.07 -5.49
N GLY A 46 -30.96 -10.51 -4.34
CA GLY A 46 -32.27 -10.76 -3.76
C GLY A 46 -33.36 -9.91 -4.43
N PHE A 47 -34.62 -10.10 -4.02
CA PHE A 47 -35.79 -9.40 -4.58
C PHE A 47 -35.77 -7.87 -4.45
N ARG A 48 -34.97 -7.30 -3.54
CA ARG A 48 -34.92 -5.84 -3.29
C ARG A 48 -33.51 -5.26 -3.24
N ARG A 49 -32.48 -6.08 -3.07
CA ARG A 49 -31.09 -5.62 -2.91
C ARG A 49 -30.15 -6.60 -3.58
N THR A 50 -29.16 -6.03 -4.25
CA THR A 50 -28.00 -6.73 -4.79
C THR A 50 -26.82 -6.47 -3.88
N CYS A 51 -26.17 -7.53 -3.42
CA CYS A 51 -24.95 -7.41 -2.62
C CYS A 51 -23.74 -7.24 -3.54
N TYR A 52 -22.80 -6.38 -3.16
CA TYR A 52 -21.51 -6.23 -3.84
C TYR A 52 -20.40 -6.32 -2.82
N THR A 53 -19.31 -6.98 -3.21
CA THR A 53 -18.08 -7.09 -2.44
C THR A 53 -16.96 -6.42 -3.20
N ALA A 54 -16.24 -5.52 -2.54
CA ALA A 54 -15.10 -4.82 -3.10
C ALA A 54 -13.91 -4.95 -2.15
N VAL A 55 -12.75 -5.32 -2.67
CA VAL A 55 -11.48 -5.33 -1.94
C VAL A 55 -10.69 -4.10 -2.35
N VAL A 56 -10.32 -3.27 -1.37
CA VAL A 56 -9.55 -2.05 -1.57
C VAL A 56 -8.17 -2.24 -0.96
N GLU A 57 -7.15 -2.10 -1.79
CA GLU A 57 -5.74 -2.32 -1.42
C GLU A 57 -4.92 -1.06 -1.73
N PRO A 58 -3.81 -0.81 -0.99
CA PRO A 58 -2.93 0.31 -1.28
C PRO A 58 -2.23 0.13 -2.63
N THR A 59 -1.72 1.22 -3.21
CA THR A 59 -0.97 1.15 -4.48
C THR A 59 0.21 0.20 -4.41
N LEU A 60 0.80 0.02 -3.22
CA LEU A 60 1.88 -0.94 -2.99
C LEU A 60 1.52 -2.38 -3.38
N LYS A 61 0.24 -2.77 -3.35
CA LYS A 61 -0.16 -4.13 -3.75
C LYS A 61 0.12 -4.43 -5.23
N ARG A 62 0.22 -3.42 -6.10
CA ARG A 62 0.60 -3.61 -7.51
C ARG A 62 1.97 -4.26 -7.69
N PHE A 63 2.85 -4.12 -6.69
CA PHE A 63 4.21 -4.66 -6.70
C PHE A 63 4.23 -6.19 -6.54
N ASP A 64 3.12 -6.77 -6.06
CA ASP A 64 2.91 -8.22 -5.97
C ASP A 64 2.57 -8.84 -7.34
N LEU A 65 2.18 -8.03 -8.32
CA LEU A 65 1.79 -8.50 -9.66
C LEU A 65 2.98 -8.66 -10.61
N ARG A 66 4.21 -8.36 -10.14
CA ARG A 66 5.43 -8.38 -10.96
C ARG A 66 6.58 -9.02 -10.19
N SER A 67 7.23 -9.98 -10.84
CA SER A 67 8.49 -10.58 -10.41
C SER A 67 9.65 -10.09 -11.28
N ASN A 68 10.80 -9.79 -10.69
CA ASN A 68 11.98 -9.33 -11.42
C ASN A 68 13.25 -10.08 -10.98
N TRP A 69 14.31 -9.93 -11.77
CA TRP A 69 15.67 -10.38 -11.47
C TRP A 69 16.61 -9.18 -11.55
N ARG A 70 17.20 -8.78 -10.42
CA ARG A 70 18.01 -7.57 -10.31
C ARG A 70 19.16 -7.76 -9.32
N ILE A 71 20.26 -7.05 -9.58
CA ILE A 71 21.45 -7.04 -8.74
C ILE A 71 21.71 -5.60 -8.30
N PHE A 72 21.87 -5.40 -7.00
CA PHE A 72 22.23 -4.13 -6.36
C PHE A 72 23.61 -4.29 -5.71
N GLN A 73 24.50 -3.33 -5.93
CA GLN A 73 25.87 -3.36 -5.43
C GLN A 73 26.20 -2.06 -4.70
N ALA A 74 26.88 -2.16 -3.55
CA ALA A 74 27.31 -1.02 -2.75
C ALA A 74 26.18 -0.02 -2.43
N GLN A 75 24.98 -0.51 -2.13
CA GLN A 75 23.80 0.30 -1.79
C GLN A 75 23.25 -0.08 -0.41
N SER A 76 22.74 0.91 0.32
CA SER A 76 22.03 0.65 1.57
C SER A 76 20.65 0.06 1.29
N VAL A 77 20.11 -0.71 2.23
CA VAL A 77 18.78 -1.31 2.08
C VAL A 77 17.67 -0.27 1.88
N PRO A 78 17.63 0.85 2.63
CA PRO A 78 16.67 1.91 2.35
C PRO A 78 16.77 2.49 0.94
N ASP A 79 17.98 2.66 0.42
CA ASP A 79 18.19 3.18 -0.94
C ASP A 79 17.69 2.19 -1.99
N ILE A 80 17.94 0.89 -1.80
CA ILE A 80 17.43 -0.18 -2.66
C ILE A 80 15.90 -0.15 -2.68
N ILE A 81 15.27 -0.12 -1.50
CA ILE A 81 13.81 -0.07 -1.39
C ILE A 81 13.25 1.18 -2.08
N THR A 82 13.85 2.35 -1.84
CA THR A 82 13.43 3.61 -2.45
C THR A 82 13.57 3.60 -3.98
N SER A 83 14.65 3.00 -4.51
CA SER A 83 14.85 2.83 -5.96
C SER A 83 13.76 1.96 -6.57
N VAL A 84 13.48 0.80 -5.96
CA VAL A 84 12.43 -0.13 -6.43
C VAL A 84 11.06 0.55 -6.40
N LEU A 85 10.74 1.32 -5.37
CA LEU A 85 9.48 2.08 -5.27
C LEU A 85 9.38 3.17 -6.34
N THR A 86 10.46 3.91 -6.58
CA THR A 86 10.51 5.00 -7.57
C THR A 86 10.37 4.47 -8.99
N GLU A 87 11.02 3.34 -9.32
CA GLU A 87 10.93 2.70 -10.64
C GLU A 87 9.50 2.31 -11.02
N GLN A 88 8.65 2.01 -10.04
CA GLN A 88 7.25 1.65 -10.25
C GLN A 88 6.31 2.87 -10.23
N ASN A 89 6.88 4.09 -10.29
CA ASN A 89 6.17 5.37 -10.27
C ASN A 89 5.36 5.64 -8.99
N LEU A 90 5.79 5.09 -7.85
CA LEU A 90 5.21 5.46 -6.56
C LEU A 90 5.93 6.71 -6.06
N THR A 91 5.30 7.87 -6.21
CA THR A 91 5.92 9.18 -5.92
C THR A 91 5.69 9.66 -4.49
N ASP A 92 4.61 9.21 -3.86
CA ASP A 92 4.20 9.66 -2.52
C ASP A 92 4.86 8.81 -1.43
N ILE A 93 6.18 8.96 -1.29
CA ILE A 93 7.02 8.25 -0.31
C ILE A 93 7.58 9.26 0.68
N ARG A 94 7.51 8.92 1.97
CA ARG A 94 8.15 9.66 3.06
C ARG A 94 9.06 8.72 3.84
N SER A 95 10.36 8.98 3.82
CA SER A 95 11.37 8.22 4.57
C SER A 95 11.72 8.91 5.88
N GLU A 96 11.48 8.25 7.01
CA GLU A 96 11.80 8.68 8.38
C GLU A 96 12.73 7.67 9.03
N ILE A 97 13.97 7.63 8.53
CA ILE A 97 15.00 6.69 8.93
C ILE A 97 15.95 7.41 9.88
N CYS A 98 16.12 6.89 11.08
CA CYS A 98 16.92 7.49 12.15
C CYS A 98 18.25 6.77 12.36
N PHE A 99 18.34 5.49 12.02
CA PHE A 99 19.52 4.67 12.15
C PHE A 99 20.31 4.65 10.84
N GLU A 100 21.63 4.50 10.96
CA GLU A 100 22.52 4.41 9.82
C GLU A 100 22.54 2.96 9.32
N HIS A 101 22.05 2.74 8.09
CA HIS A 101 22.06 1.42 7.46
C HIS A 101 23.32 1.25 6.63
N GLN A 102 24.16 0.27 7.01
CA GLN A 102 25.41 0.00 6.29
C GLN A 102 25.11 -0.46 4.85
N PRO A 103 25.86 0.06 3.85
CA PRO A 103 25.70 -0.37 2.47
C PRO A 103 26.07 -1.84 2.33
N ARG A 104 25.24 -2.59 1.60
CA ARG A 104 25.51 -3.99 1.30
C ARG A 104 26.41 -4.07 0.07
N GLU A 105 27.44 -4.90 0.14
CA GLU A 105 28.34 -5.14 -0.99
C GLU A 105 27.56 -5.75 -2.17
N TYR A 106 26.65 -6.68 -1.88
CA TYR A 106 25.89 -7.41 -2.90
C TYR A 106 24.50 -7.80 -2.39
N CYS A 107 23.47 -7.43 -3.14
CA CYS A 107 22.08 -7.80 -2.89
C CYS A 107 21.38 -8.19 -4.20
N VAL A 108 20.58 -9.24 -4.17
CA VAL A 108 19.91 -9.78 -5.37
C VAL A 108 18.41 -9.93 -5.09
N GLN A 109 17.61 -9.54 -6.07
CA GLN A 109 16.22 -9.94 -6.20
C GLN A 109 16.17 -11.15 -7.15
N ALA A 110 15.78 -12.33 -6.66
CA ALA A 110 15.92 -13.59 -7.40
C ALA A 110 14.55 -14.20 -7.76
N GLY A 111 13.82 -13.59 -8.69
CA GLY A 111 12.53 -14.09 -9.16
C GLY A 111 11.39 -13.98 -8.14
N GLU A 112 11.63 -13.29 -7.02
CA GLU A 112 10.61 -12.87 -6.06
C GLU A 112 9.84 -11.64 -6.56
N THR A 113 8.64 -11.42 -6.04
CA THR A 113 7.86 -10.22 -6.37
C THR A 113 8.55 -8.97 -5.81
N ASP A 114 8.29 -7.80 -6.40
CA ASP A 114 8.86 -6.55 -5.89
C ASP A 114 8.38 -6.28 -4.44
N LEU A 115 7.15 -6.70 -4.10
CA LEU A 115 6.62 -6.59 -2.74
C LEU A 115 7.32 -7.52 -1.76
N ASP A 116 7.51 -8.79 -2.13
CA ASP A 116 8.20 -9.78 -1.28
C ASP A 116 9.66 -9.39 -1.05
N PHE A 117 10.33 -8.88 -2.09
CA PHE A 117 11.70 -8.37 -1.98
C PHE A 117 11.81 -7.24 -0.95
N ILE A 118 10.92 -6.24 -1.04
CA ILE A 118 10.87 -5.13 -0.11
C ILE A 118 10.57 -5.64 1.31
N ALA A 119 9.61 -6.54 1.46
CA ALA A 119 9.23 -7.09 2.76
C ALA A 119 10.38 -7.86 3.42
N ARG A 120 11.11 -8.66 2.65
CA ARG A 120 12.30 -9.40 3.11
C ARG A 120 13.40 -8.45 3.56
N LEU A 121 13.75 -7.48 2.73
CA LEU A 121 14.78 -6.48 3.06
C LEU A 121 14.40 -5.63 4.27
N ALA A 122 13.13 -5.24 4.37
CA ALA A 122 12.62 -4.48 5.50
C ALA A 122 12.72 -5.30 6.80
N ALA A 123 12.36 -6.58 6.77
CA ALA A 123 12.45 -7.46 7.94
C ALA A 123 13.90 -7.69 8.41
N GLU A 124 14.85 -7.81 7.48
CA GLU A 124 16.27 -8.00 7.81
C GLU A 124 16.89 -6.79 8.54
N GLU A 125 16.49 -5.57 8.17
CA GLU A 125 17.01 -4.32 8.75
C GLU A 125 16.11 -3.71 9.85
N GLY A 126 14.94 -4.30 10.10
CA GLY A 126 13.96 -3.77 11.04
C GLY A 126 13.21 -2.53 10.55
N LEU A 127 13.13 -2.34 9.23
CA LEU A 127 12.32 -1.29 8.63
C LEU A 127 10.83 -1.66 8.70
N LEU A 128 10.03 -0.64 8.96
CA LEU A 128 8.59 -0.68 9.08
C LEU A 128 8.00 0.29 8.07
N TYR A 129 6.85 -0.05 7.50
CA TYR A 129 6.12 0.85 6.63
C TYR A 129 4.66 0.98 7.04
N THR A 130 4.11 2.17 6.86
CA THR A 130 2.70 2.49 7.12
C THR A 130 2.13 3.37 6.01
N PHE A 131 0.81 3.49 5.95
CA PHE A 131 0.11 4.32 4.97
C PHE A 131 -0.63 5.45 5.66
N GLU A 132 -0.25 6.68 5.34
CA GLU A 132 -0.99 7.88 5.71
C GLU A 132 -2.01 8.17 4.60
N HIS A 133 -3.30 7.98 4.88
CA HIS A 133 -4.36 8.25 3.91
C HIS A 133 -4.88 9.67 4.07
N ARG A 134 -4.89 10.42 2.96
CA ARG A 134 -5.43 11.77 2.85
C ARG A 134 -6.63 11.79 1.89
N ALA A 135 -7.28 12.94 1.76
CA ALA A 135 -8.47 13.07 0.90
C ALA A 135 -8.14 12.97 -0.60
N ASP A 136 -6.89 13.29 -0.92
CA ASP A 136 -6.27 13.49 -2.23
C ASP A 136 -5.32 12.35 -2.62
N GLY A 137 -4.93 11.47 -1.68
CA GLY A 137 -4.03 10.36 -1.95
C GLY A 137 -3.67 9.55 -0.71
N HIS A 138 -2.60 8.78 -0.81
CA HIS A 138 -1.99 8.09 0.34
C HIS A 138 -0.48 8.13 0.19
N THR A 139 0.20 8.36 1.29
CA THR A 139 1.65 8.41 1.36
C THR A 139 2.16 7.15 2.05
N LEU A 140 3.12 6.48 1.44
CA LEU A 140 3.86 5.40 2.07
C LEU A 140 4.92 6.02 2.98
N VAL A 141 4.84 5.75 4.28
CA VAL A 141 5.83 6.19 5.26
C VAL A 141 6.72 4.99 5.61
N LEU A 142 8.02 5.11 5.38
CA LEU A 142 9.04 4.12 5.74
C LEU A 142 9.80 4.62 6.96
N THR A 143 9.88 3.82 8.03
CA THR A 143 10.56 4.19 9.28
C THR A 143 11.22 2.99 9.93
N ASP A 144 12.25 3.23 10.73
CA ASP A 144 12.96 2.23 11.54
C ASP A 144 12.60 2.33 13.04
N ARG A 145 11.71 3.26 13.38
CA ARG A 145 11.27 3.51 14.75
C ARG A 145 9.79 3.28 14.90
N VAL A 146 9.42 2.60 15.98
CA VAL A 146 8.01 2.39 16.36
C VAL A 146 7.28 3.72 16.54
N GLY A 147 7.97 4.77 17.04
CA GLY A 147 7.40 6.12 17.17
C GLY A 147 7.01 6.77 15.84
N GLY A 148 7.64 6.38 14.72
CA GLY A 148 7.30 6.87 13.37
C GLY A 148 5.99 6.29 12.83
N LEU A 149 5.43 5.24 13.45
CA LEU A 149 4.15 4.65 13.04
C LEU A 149 2.92 5.47 13.49
N GLY A 150 3.13 6.50 14.31
CA GLY A 150 2.07 7.33 14.87
C GLY A 150 1.39 6.71 16.09
N THR A 151 0.80 7.57 16.90
CA THR A 151 0.10 7.18 18.13
C THR A 151 -1.35 6.79 17.83
N ILE A 152 -1.80 5.63 18.32
CA ILE A 152 -3.21 5.25 18.27
C ILE A 152 -3.96 6.03 19.37
N GLY A 153 -4.32 7.27 19.06
CA GLY A 153 -5.07 8.15 19.94
C GLY A 153 -4.57 9.59 19.87
N THR A 154 -5.47 10.54 19.63
CA THR A 154 -5.20 11.96 19.87
C THR A 154 -5.22 12.20 21.39
N HIS A 155 -4.16 11.78 22.09
CA HIS A 155 -3.87 12.35 23.39
C HIS A 155 -2.58 13.16 23.24
N THR A 156 -2.75 14.48 23.14
CA THR A 156 -1.68 15.46 22.94
C THR A 156 -0.67 15.47 24.09
N ASP A 157 -0.96 14.81 25.22
CA ASP A 157 -0.11 14.77 26.42
C ASP A 157 0.48 13.39 26.70
N CYS A 158 1.23 12.81 25.77
CA CYS A 158 2.18 11.76 26.15
C CYS A 158 3.46 11.86 25.32
N PRO A 159 4.60 12.25 25.93
CA PRO A 159 5.87 12.14 25.25
C PRO A 159 6.18 10.64 25.08
N VAL A 160 6.43 10.24 23.83
CA VAL A 160 6.98 8.92 23.51
C VAL A 160 8.38 8.88 24.13
N ILE A 161 8.58 7.98 25.10
CA ILE A 161 9.85 7.72 25.79
C ILE A 161 10.80 6.99 24.82
#